data_AF-A0AAU5RPE8-F1
#
_entry.id   AF-A0AAU5RPE8-F1
#
_cell.length_a   1.000
_cell.length_b   1.000
_cell.length_c   1.000
_cell.angle_alpha   90.00
_cell.angle_beta   90.00
_cell.angle_gamma   90.00
#
_symmetry.space_group_name_H-M   'P 1'
#
loop_
_entity.id
_entity.type
_entity.pdbx_description
1 polymer ?
#
loop_
_entity_poly.entity_id
_entity_poly.type
_entity_poly.pdbx_seq_one_letter_code
_entity_poly.pdbx_strand_id
1 'polypeptide(L)'
;MKQLDIARRRAQPNRLIEVRHVALGLRDDLVAGWVESVVELVHADTYSDYLEMADGLLAKGYKDAAAVITGTSLEVHVRALCVKSGVATAVAGKPKKADTMNADLKKAGVYDGLQQKQVTAWMDLRNKAAHGNYGDYDEHQVRLFIDGVQAFLMKYPA
;
A
#
# COMPACT_ATOMS: atom_id res chain seq x y z
N MET A 1 61.93 3.48 16.39
CA MET A 1 60.66 3.68 15.65
C MET A 1 60.40 2.58 14.62
N LYS A 2 60.29 1.30 15.00
CA LYS A 2 60.09 0.21 14.00
C LYS A 2 59.28 -0.99 14.52
N GLN A 3 58.40 -0.79 15.49
CA GLN A 3 57.62 -1.87 16.12
C GLN A 3 56.10 -1.71 16.08
N LEU A 4 55.55 -0.66 15.46
CA LEU A 4 54.11 -0.39 15.54
C LEU A 4 53.27 -0.81 14.31
N ASP A 5 53.88 -1.34 13.25
CA ASP A 5 53.15 -1.58 11.99
C ASP A 5 52.78 -3.04 11.68
N ILE A 6 53.16 -4.00 12.53
CA ILE A 6 52.95 -5.43 12.23
C ILE A 6 51.59 -5.96 12.77
N ALA A 7 50.91 -5.20 13.65
CA ALA A 7 49.67 -5.65 14.27
C ALA A 7 48.40 -5.49 13.40
N ARG A 8 48.46 -4.79 12.25
CA ARG A 8 47.26 -4.46 11.45
C ARG A 8 46.93 -5.43 10.30
N ARG A 9 47.68 -6.53 10.12
CA ARG A 9 47.44 -7.50 9.04
C ARG A 9 47.27 -8.95 9.53
N ARG A 10 46.65 -9.18 10.70
CA ARG A 10 45.96 -10.45 10.92
C ARG A 10 44.61 -10.35 10.23
N ALA A 11 44.51 -10.87 9.01
CA ALA A 11 43.23 -11.21 8.43
C ALA A 11 42.51 -12.11 9.44
N GLN A 12 41.48 -11.59 10.10
CA GLN A 12 40.65 -12.38 11.00
C GLN A 12 39.99 -13.46 10.15
N PRO A 13 40.38 -14.75 10.28
CA PRO A 13 39.89 -15.80 9.39
C PRO A 13 38.36 -15.97 9.49
N ASN A 14 37.78 -15.60 10.64
CA ASN A 14 36.33 -15.59 10.84
C ASN A 14 35.61 -14.42 10.19
N ARG A 15 36.27 -13.30 9.85
CA ARG A 15 35.57 -12.13 9.34
C ARG A 15 34.98 -12.37 7.95
N LEU A 16 35.69 -13.13 7.12
CA LEU A 16 35.19 -13.57 5.81
C LEU A 16 34.02 -14.55 5.95
N ILE A 17 34.08 -15.43 6.96
CA ILE A 17 33.04 -16.41 7.25
C ILE A 17 31.79 -15.70 7.79
N GLU A 18 31.94 -14.75 8.70
CA GLU A 18 30.86 -13.92 9.25
C GLU A 18 30.18 -13.11 8.13
N VAL A 19 30.95 -12.38 7.32
CA VAL A 19 30.39 -11.60 6.21
C VAL A 19 29.69 -12.51 5.19
N ARG A 20 30.24 -13.71 4.92
CA ARG A 20 29.59 -14.69 4.05
C ARG A 20 28.25 -15.17 4.63
N HIS A 21 28.17 -15.46 5.93
CA HIS A 21 26.91 -15.89 6.54
C HIS A 21 25.86 -14.78 6.58
N VAL A 22 26.26 -13.54 6.85
CA VAL A 22 25.37 -12.37 6.74
C VAL A 22 24.85 -12.21 5.31
N ALA A 23 25.72 -12.32 4.31
CA ALA A 23 25.32 -12.23 2.90
C ALA A 23 24.40 -13.39 2.46
N LEU A 24 24.64 -14.60 2.97
CA LEU A 24 23.78 -15.76 2.70
C LEU A 24 22.40 -15.59 3.34
N GLY A 25 22.34 -15.14 4.59
CA GLY A 25 21.07 -14.84 5.26
C GLY A 25 20.27 -13.79 4.50
N LEU A 26 20.91 -12.67 4.13
CA LEU A 26 20.25 -11.63 3.34
C LEU A 26 19.77 -12.15 1.98
N ARG A 27 20.56 -12.97 1.30
CA ARG A 27 20.14 -13.61 0.04
C ARG A 27 18.93 -14.50 0.28
N ASP A 28 18.94 -15.30 1.34
CA ASP A 28 17.85 -16.23 1.65
C ASP A 28 16.56 -15.47 1.98
N ASP A 29 16.65 -14.36 2.72
CA ASP A 29 15.54 -13.46 3.00
C ASP A 29 14.99 -12.81 1.72
N LEU A 30 15.88 -12.38 0.81
CA LEU A 30 15.49 -11.83 -0.51
C LEU A 30 14.79 -12.88 -1.36
N VAL A 31 15.33 -14.11 -1.43
CA VAL A 31 14.74 -15.22 -2.20
C VAL A 31 13.40 -15.64 -1.60
N ALA A 32 13.26 -15.59 -0.28
CA ALA A 32 12.00 -15.89 0.41
C ALA A 32 10.99 -14.72 0.39
N GLY A 33 11.31 -13.59 -0.26
CA GLY A 33 10.38 -12.48 -0.46
C GLY A 33 10.15 -11.60 0.79
N TRP A 34 11.02 -11.68 1.80
CA TRP A 34 10.82 -10.94 3.06
C TRP A 34 10.81 -9.42 2.85
N VAL A 35 11.55 -8.90 1.88
CA VAL A 35 11.56 -7.47 1.57
C VAL A 35 10.20 -7.00 1.05
N GLU A 36 9.51 -7.81 0.24
CA GLU A 36 8.16 -7.52 -0.23
C GLU A 36 7.18 -7.48 0.96
N SER A 37 7.29 -8.43 1.88
CA SER A 37 6.46 -8.44 3.11
C SER A 37 6.69 -7.21 3.99
N VAL A 38 7.92 -6.70 4.08
CA VAL A 38 8.22 -5.48 4.85
C VAL A 38 7.60 -4.25 4.18
N VAL A 39 7.64 -4.15 2.86
CA VAL A 39 6.99 -3.06 2.12
C VAL A 39 5.48 -3.10 2.32
N GLU A 40 4.87 -4.28 2.25
CA GLU A 40 3.45 -4.47 2.50
C GLU A 40 3.05 -4.08 3.94
N LEU A 41 3.89 -4.40 4.93
CA LEU A 41 3.67 -3.99 6.32
C LEU A 41 3.71 -2.48 6.50
N VAL A 42 4.66 -1.79 5.85
CA VAL A 42 4.73 -0.32 5.88
C VAL A 42 3.52 0.31 5.19
N HIS A 43 3.07 -0.25 4.07
CA HIS A 43 1.84 0.17 3.42
C HIS A 43 0.62 -0.04 4.34
N ALA A 44 0.49 -1.20 4.96
CA ALA A 44 -0.59 -1.48 5.90
C ALA A 44 -0.61 -0.51 7.08
N ASP A 45 0.55 -0.20 7.66
CA ASP A 45 0.70 0.74 8.78
C ASP A 45 0.25 2.16 8.38
N THR A 46 0.81 2.68 7.28
CA THR A 46 0.45 4.02 6.78
C THR A 46 -1.02 4.15 6.39
N TYR A 47 -1.62 3.13 5.77
CA TYR A 47 -3.04 3.16 5.46
C TYR A 47 -3.92 3.03 6.69
N SER A 48 -3.50 2.26 7.70
CA SER A 48 -4.18 2.15 8.99
C SER A 48 -4.28 3.53 9.65
N ASP A 49 -3.18 4.29 9.68
CA ASP A 49 -3.16 5.66 10.21
C ASP A 49 -4.15 6.59 9.49
N TYR A 50 -4.23 6.50 8.15
CA TYR A 50 -5.17 7.32 7.38
C TYR A 50 -6.64 6.92 7.60
N LEU A 51 -6.93 5.63 7.73
CA LEU A 51 -8.29 5.17 8.01
C LEU A 51 -8.72 5.49 9.44
N GLU A 52 -7.80 5.43 10.40
CA GLU A 52 -8.04 5.91 11.77
C GLU A 52 -8.31 7.42 11.80
N MET A 53 -7.57 8.20 10.99
CA MET A 53 -7.86 9.62 10.80
C MET A 53 -9.25 9.86 10.20
N ALA A 54 -9.63 9.08 9.18
CA ALA A 54 -10.96 9.17 8.57
C ALA A 54 -12.06 8.84 9.59
N ASP A 55 -11.86 7.82 10.41
CA ASP A 55 -12.77 7.46 11.49
C ASP A 55 -12.92 8.59 12.51
N GLY A 56 -11.82 9.17 12.97
CA GLY A 56 -11.82 10.30 13.90
C GLY A 56 -12.47 11.56 13.32
N LEU A 57 -12.37 11.79 12.01
CA LEU A 57 -13.08 12.88 11.32
C LEU A 57 -14.59 12.62 11.27
N LEU A 58 -14.98 11.39 10.94
CA LEU A 58 -16.38 11.00 10.88
C LEU A 58 -17.05 11.14 12.25
N ALA A 59 -16.39 10.68 13.31
CA ALA A 59 -16.87 10.81 14.69
C ALA A 59 -17.08 12.27 15.15
N LYS A 60 -16.39 13.23 14.53
CA LYS A 60 -16.54 14.67 14.77
C LYS A 60 -17.57 15.34 13.85
N GLY A 61 -18.26 14.58 13.00
CA GLY A 61 -19.24 15.09 12.03
C GLY A 61 -18.63 15.62 10.73
N TYR A 62 -17.32 15.45 10.51
CA TYR A 62 -16.66 15.86 9.26
C TYR A 62 -16.75 14.76 8.20
N LYS A 63 -17.98 14.39 7.80
CA LYS A 63 -18.25 13.27 6.87
C LYS A 63 -17.51 13.40 5.53
N ASP A 64 -17.44 14.62 5.00
CA ASP A 64 -16.90 14.86 3.66
C ASP A 64 -15.37 14.72 3.67
N ALA A 65 -14.73 15.23 4.72
CA ALA A 65 -13.29 15.07 4.93
C ALA A 65 -12.94 13.59 5.15
N ALA A 66 -13.73 12.87 5.95
CA ALA A 66 -13.56 11.44 6.15
C ALA A 66 -13.66 10.66 4.82
N ALA A 67 -14.63 11.00 3.97
CA ALA A 67 -14.79 10.40 2.64
C ALA A 67 -13.59 10.68 1.71
N VAL A 68 -13.05 11.90 1.72
CA VAL A 68 -11.88 12.28 0.91
C VAL A 68 -10.62 11.52 1.36
N ILE A 69 -10.38 11.42 2.67
CA ILE A 69 -9.22 10.69 3.21
C ILE A 69 -9.33 9.20 2.86
N THR A 70 -10.48 8.58 3.13
CA THR A 70 -10.73 7.17 2.80
C THR A 70 -10.56 6.89 1.31
N GLY A 71 -11.09 7.77 0.46
CA GLY A 71 -10.97 7.67 -0.99
C GLY A 71 -9.55 7.83 -1.50
N THR A 72 -8.75 8.70 -0.88
CA THR A 72 -7.33 8.86 -1.20
C THR A 72 -6.56 7.59 -0.85
N SER A 73 -6.78 7.03 0.35
CA SER A 73 -6.16 5.77 0.77
C SER A 73 -6.48 4.63 -0.19
N LEU A 74 -7.74 4.50 -0.62
CA LEU A 74 -8.14 3.50 -1.60
C LEU A 74 -7.41 3.67 -2.94
N GLU A 75 -7.30 4.91 -3.45
CA GLU A 75 -6.64 5.17 -4.74
C GLU A 75 -5.15 4.81 -4.71
N VAL A 76 -4.46 5.18 -3.62
CA VAL A 76 -3.03 4.86 -3.43
C VAL A 76 -2.84 3.33 -3.32
N HIS A 77 -3.69 2.65 -2.55
CA HIS A 77 -3.65 1.20 -2.40
C HIS A 77 -3.90 0.45 -3.71
N VAL A 78 -4.91 0.86 -4.49
CA VAL A 78 -5.19 0.29 -5.82
C VAL A 78 -3.99 0.46 -6.75
N ARG A 79 -3.31 1.61 -6.69
CA ARG A 79 -2.10 1.86 -7.46
C ARG A 79 -0.95 0.94 -7.02
N ALA A 80 -0.75 0.75 -5.72
CA ALA A 80 0.24 -0.17 -5.17
C ALA A 80 -0.04 -1.62 -5.63
N LEU A 81 -1.31 -2.06 -5.57
CA LEU A 81 -1.73 -3.37 -6.09
C LEU A 81 -1.40 -3.55 -7.57
N CYS A 82 -1.57 -2.49 -8.38
CA CYS A 82 -1.17 -2.54 -9.78
C CYS A 82 0.33 -2.76 -9.94
N VAL A 83 1.17 -2.05 -9.18
CA VAL A 83 2.63 -2.21 -9.22
C VAL A 83 3.02 -3.64 -8.84
N LYS A 84 2.48 -4.16 -7.73
CA LYS A 84 2.71 -5.54 -7.27
C LYS A 84 2.27 -6.58 -8.29
N SER A 85 1.16 -6.35 -8.97
CA SER A 85 0.57 -7.30 -9.93
C SER A 85 1.11 -7.15 -11.36
N GLY A 86 2.13 -6.31 -11.59
CA GLY A 86 2.69 -6.05 -12.91
C GLY A 86 1.75 -5.31 -13.88
N VAL A 87 0.74 -4.63 -13.36
CA VAL A 87 -0.23 -3.84 -14.14
C VAL A 87 0.28 -2.42 -14.32
N ALA A 88 0.34 -1.96 -15.58
CA ALA A 88 0.78 -0.60 -15.89
C ALA A 88 -0.13 0.47 -15.23
N THR A 89 0.47 1.41 -14.51
CA THR A 89 -0.23 2.50 -13.79
C THR A 89 -0.30 3.81 -14.57
N ALA A 90 0.32 3.87 -15.75
CA ALA A 90 0.34 5.02 -16.63
C ALA A 90 0.10 4.61 -18.10
N VAL A 91 -0.45 5.53 -18.89
CA VAL A 91 -0.61 5.40 -20.36
C VAL A 91 -0.10 6.68 -20.99
N ALA A 92 0.82 6.56 -21.96
CA ALA A 92 1.42 7.71 -22.65
C ALA A 92 1.97 8.78 -21.68
N GLY A 93 2.62 8.36 -20.60
CA GLY A 93 3.22 9.24 -19.59
C GLY A 93 2.22 9.90 -18.63
N LYS A 94 0.91 9.64 -18.75
CA LYS A 94 -0.12 10.16 -17.84
C LYS A 94 -0.57 9.08 -16.85
N PRO A 95 -0.79 9.42 -15.57
CA PRO A 95 -1.37 8.50 -14.61
C PRO A 95 -2.72 7.95 -15.09
N LYS A 96 -2.91 6.65 -14.98
CA LYS A 96 -4.23 6.04 -15.20
C LYS A 96 -5.21 6.49 -14.12
N LYS A 97 -6.48 6.61 -14.51
CA LYS A 97 -7.59 6.78 -13.58
C LYS A 97 -7.75 5.54 -12.71
N ALA A 98 -8.19 5.75 -11.47
CA ALA A 98 -8.41 4.69 -10.50
C ALA A 98 -9.37 3.60 -11.03
N ASP A 99 -10.47 4.00 -11.70
CA ASP A 99 -11.42 3.07 -12.32
C ASP A 99 -10.78 2.16 -13.38
N THR A 100 -9.85 2.72 -14.18
CA THR A 100 -9.11 1.95 -15.19
C THR A 100 -8.19 0.95 -14.53
N MET A 101 -7.48 1.36 -13.48
CA MET A 101 -6.63 0.46 -12.69
C MET A 101 -7.44 -0.67 -12.03
N ASN A 102 -8.61 -0.36 -11.47
CA ASN A 102 -9.53 -1.36 -10.91
C ASN A 102 -9.96 -2.41 -11.95
N ALA A 103 -10.33 -1.96 -13.15
CA ALA A 103 -10.67 -2.87 -14.25
C ALA A 103 -9.49 -3.75 -14.70
N ASP A 104 -8.29 -3.18 -14.73
CA ASP A 104 -7.08 -3.91 -15.12
C ASP A 104 -6.65 -4.94 -14.06
N LEU A 105 -6.79 -4.64 -12.76
CA LEU A 105 -6.56 -5.59 -11.66
C LEU A 105 -7.51 -6.81 -11.74
N LYS A 106 -8.79 -6.57 -12.04
CA LYS A 106 -9.75 -7.65 -12.28
C LYS A 106 -9.37 -8.48 -13.51
N LYS A 107 -8.90 -7.87 -14.60
CA LYS A 107 -8.42 -8.60 -15.78
C LYS A 107 -7.17 -9.42 -15.49
N ALA A 108 -6.29 -8.91 -14.63
CA ALA A 108 -5.10 -9.60 -14.15
C ALA A 108 -5.41 -10.72 -13.13
N GLY A 109 -6.68 -10.89 -12.73
CA GLY A 109 -7.10 -11.95 -11.81
C GLY A 109 -6.79 -11.69 -10.34
N VAL A 110 -6.44 -10.46 -9.96
CA VAL A 110 -6.15 -10.08 -8.57
C VAL A 110 -7.40 -10.24 -7.69
N TYR A 111 -8.56 -9.88 -8.23
CA TYR A 111 -9.86 -10.11 -7.60
C TYR A 111 -10.97 -10.29 -8.64
N ASP A 112 -12.11 -10.78 -8.17
CA ASP A 112 -13.26 -11.12 -9.00
C ASP A 112 -14.11 -9.89 -9.41
N GLY A 113 -15.15 -10.14 -10.21
CA GLY A 113 -16.05 -9.09 -10.66
C GLY A 113 -16.93 -8.49 -9.56
N LEU A 114 -17.13 -9.19 -8.44
CA LEU A 114 -17.89 -8.67 -7.31
C LEU A 114 -17.06 -7.60 -6.58
N GLN A 115 -15.80 -7.92 -6.29
CA GLN A 115 -14.86 -6.99 -5.68
C GLN A 115 -14.64 -5.76 -6.58
N GLN A 116 -14.53 -5.96 -7.90
CA GLN A 116 -14.41 -4.85 -8.86
C GLN A 116 -15.56 -3.84 -8.72
N LYS A 117 -16.81 -4.33 -8.67
CA LYS A 117 -18.00 -3.49 -8.55
C LYS A 117 -18.06 -2.75 -7.22
N GLN A 118 -17.64 -3.40 -6.13
CA GLN A 118 -17.55 -2.78 -4.82
C GLN A 118 -16.54 -1.62 -4.82
N VAL A 119 -15.35 -1.84 -5.39
CA VAL A 119 -14.32 -0.81 -5.53
C VAL A 119 -14.82 0.34 -6.43
N THR A 120 -15.56 0.05 -7.50
CA THR A 120 -16.18 1.09 -8.34
C THR A 120 -17.19 1.94 -7.56
N ALA A 121 -18.03 1.34 -6.72
CA ALA A 121 -18.99 2.08 -5.89
C ALA A 121 -18.27 3.02 -4.91
N TRP A 122 -17.17 2.56 -4.31
CA TRP A 122 -16.33 3.37 -3.45
C TRP A 122 -15.62 4.52 -4.18
N MET A 123 -15.14 4.27 -5.40
CA MET A 123 -14.55 5.31 -6.26
C MET A 123 -15.57 6.39 -6.63
N ASP A 124 -16.83 6.02 -6.85
CA ASP A 124 -17.92 6.99 -7.08
C ASP A 124 -18.17 7.88 -5.85
N LEU A 125 -18.22 7.30 -4.64
CA LEU A 125 -18.36 8.05 -3.39
C LEU A 125 -17.19 9.02 -3.20
N ARG A 126 -15.94 8.55 -3.38
CA ARG A 126 -14.74 9.39 -3.37
C ARG A 126 -14.83 10.54 -4.37
N ASN A 127 -15.32 10.29 -5.59
CA ASN A 127 -15.45 11.32 -6.61
C ASN A 127 -16.46 12.39 -6.20
N LYS A 128 -17.63 12.00 -5.69
CA LYS A 128 -18.62 12.94 -5.14
C LYS A 128 -18.03 13.80 -4.04
N ALA A 129 -17.27 13.19 -3.12
CA ALA A 129 -16.60 13.91 -2.04
C ALA A 129 -15.55 14.90 -2.56
N ALA A 130 -14.65 14.47 -3.45
CA ALA A 130 -13.59 15.31 -4.00
C ALA A 130 -14.11 16.47 -4.88
N HIS A 131 -15.31 16.33 -5.44
CA HIS A 131 -15.94 17.35 -6.29
C HIS A 131 -16.98 18.22 -5.57
N GLY A 132 -17.17 18.06 -4.26
CA GLY A 132 -18.07 18.91 -3.47
C GLY A 132 -19.55 18.53 -3.53
N ASN A 133 -19.89 17.35 -4.04
CA ASN A 133 -21.27 16.86 -4.16
C ASN A 133 -21.73 16.21 -2.84
N TYR A 134 -21.67 16.95 -1.73
CA TYR A 134 -21.87 16.44 -0.37
C TYR A 134 -23.31 16.02 -0.05
N GLY A 135 -24.27 16.37 -0.92
CA GLY A 135 -25.67 15.94 -0.82
C GLY A 135 -25.92 14.53 -1.38
N ASP A 136 -24.98 13.97 -2.16
CA ASP A 136 -25.18 12.71 -2.88
C ASP A 136 -24.81 11.46 -2.04
N TYR A 137 -24.36 11.68 -0.80
CA TYR A 137 -24.03 10.62 0.13
C TYR A 137 -24.23 11.07 1.59
N ASP A 138 -24.51 10.12 2.46
CA ASP A 138 -24.72 10.34 3.89
C ASP A 138 -23.58 9.79 4.76
N GLU A 139 -23.63 10.12 6.05
CA GLU A 139 -22.63 9.70 7.04
C GLU A 139 -22.53 8.18 7.17
N HIS A 140 -23.66 7.46 7.06
CA HIS A 140 -23.70 6.01 7.15
C HIS A 140 -23.01 5.35 5.96
N GLN A 141 -23.17 5.91 4.75
CA GLN A 141 -22.43 5.47 3.58
C GLN A 141 -20.93 5.71 3.73
N VAL A 142 -20.50 6.81 4.38
CA VAL A 142 -19.08 7.04 4.69
C VAL A 142 -18.55 6.04 5.73
N ARG A 143 -19.35 5.69 6.75
CA ARG A 143 -18.99 4.63 7.70
C ARG A 143 -18.74 3.30 7.00
N LEU A 144 -19.70 2.85 6.19
CA LEU A 144 -19.57 1.61 5.42
C LEU A 144 -18.40 1.66 4.43
N PHE A 145 -18.08 2.85 3.92
CA PHE A 145 -16.93 3.05 3.05
C PHE A 145 -15.60 2.86 3.79
N ILE A 146 -15.43 3.46 4.97
CA ILE A 146 -14.24 3.28 5.82
C ILE A 146 -14.03 1.80 6.14
N ASP A 147 -15.06 1.15 6.70
CA ASP A 147 -14.98 -0.24 7.14
C ASP A 147 -14.72 -1.18 5.95
N GLY A 148 -15.36 -0.89 4.81
CA GLY A 148 -15.19 -1.63 3.57
C GLY A 148 -13.78 -1.53 2.99
N VAL A 149 -13.21 -0.33 2.98
CA VAL A 149 -11.82 -0.12 2.52
C VAL A 149 -10.83 -0.79 3.47
N GLN A 150 -11.04 -0.69 4.79
CA GLN A 150 -10.18 -1.37 5.76
C GLN A 150 -10.15 -2.89 5.51
N ALA A 151 -11.32 -3.51 5.35
CA ALA A 151 -11.41 -4.94 5.04
C ALA A 151 -10.78 -5.29 3.67
N PHE A 152 -10.92 -4.42 2.67
CA PHE A 152 -10.30 -4.60 1.35
C PHE A 152 -8.77 -4.59 1.43
N LEU A 153 -8.18 -3.63 2.15
CA LEU A 153 -6.73 -3.52 2.35
C LEU A 153 -6.16 -4.76 3.06
N MET A 154 -6.85 -5.27 4.08
CA MET A 154 -6.44 -6.49 4.77
C MET A 154 -6.53 -7.74 3.89
N LYS A 155 -7.55 -7.82 3.03
CA LYS A 155 -7.75 -8.96 2.13
C LYS A 155 -6.79 -8.95 0.94
N TYR A 156 -6.36 -7.78 0.49
CA TYR A 156 -5.50 -7.59 -0.67
C TYR A 156 -4.30 -6.71 -0.31
N PRO A 157 -3.28 -7.24 0.38
CA PRO A 157 -2.07 -6.49 0.70
C PRO A 157 -1.30 -6.12 -0.57
N ALA A 158 -0.73 -4.92 -0.59
CA ALA A 158 -0.16 -4.28 -1.78
C ALA A 158 1.29 -3.86 -1.57
#